data_AF-A0A656DBL0-F1
#
_entry.id   AF-A0A656DBL0-F1
#
_cell.length_a   1.000
_cell.length_b   1.000
_cell.length_c   1.000
_cell.angle_alpha   90.00
_cell.angle_beta   90.00
_cell.angle_gamma   90.00
#
_symmetry.space_group_name_H-M   'P 1'
#
loop_
_entity.id
_entity.type
_entity.pdbx_description
1 polymer ?
#
loop_
_entity_poly.entity_id
_entity_poly.type
_entity_poly.pdbx_seq_one_letter_code
_entity_poly.pdbx_strand_id
1 'polypeptide(L)'
;MPWVLKMTLLLLGLLILIYLYLSVKISSVVKQITNTNETIVKLFAVFIPFYLLSYPLVGLIGYISGFQGIISSLRFGNRIFDAFFTYPFWFGLVFAIQTLFPILIIDIVKLFITPFVTSSIQMKINFLYPRLIILISLTMALYSGVKIYADSNSIKL
;
A
#
# COMPACT_ATOMS: atom_id res chain seq x y z
N MET A 1 24.55 -7.52 5.16
CA MET A 1 23.14 -7.39 4.72
C MET A 1 22.99 -7.88 3.28
N PRO A 2 21.98 -8.71 2.98
CA PRO A 2 21.61 -9.08 1.61
C PRO A 2 21.40 -7.83 0.73
N TRP A 3 21.78 -7.89 -0.55
CA TRP A 3 21.63 -6.77 -1.48
C TRP A 3 20.18 -6.29 -1.59
N VAL A 4 19.23 -7.24 -1.62
CA VAL A 4 17.79 -6.96 -1.64
C VAL A 4 17.37 -6.11 -0.44
N LEU A 5 17.84 -6.44 0.77
CA LEU A 5 17.51 -5.69 1.98
C LEU A 5 18.01 -4.24 1.91
N LYS A 6 19.22 -4.01 1.37
CA LYS A 6 19.77 -2.66 1.16
C LYS A 6 18.90 -1.84 0.21
N MET A 7 18.51 -2.43 -0.92
CA MET A 7 17.66 -1.75 -1.90
C MET A 7 16.26 -1.46 -1.36
N THR A 8 15.66 -2.40 -0.62
CA THR A 8 14.36 -2.18 0.03
C THR A 8 14.41 -1.10 1.11
N LEU A 9 15.54 -0.98 1.84
CA LEU A 9 15.73 0.07 2.84
C LEU A 9 15.88 1.45 2.20
N LEU A 10 16.58 1.55 1.06
CA LEU A 10 16.67 2.80 0.30
C LEU A 10 15.30 3.27 -0.21
N LEU A 11 14.49 2.33 -0.69
CA LEU A 11 13.13 2.62 -1.18
C LEU A 11 12.12 2.89 -0.06
N LEU A 12 12.46 2.53 1.19
CA LEU A 12 11.55 2.61 2.33
C LEU A 12 11.03 4.03 2.57
N GLY A 13 11.90 5.04 2.47
CA GLY A 13 11.51 6.44 2.66
C GLY A 13 10.45 6.89 1.66
N LEU A 14 10.64 6.57 0.38
CA LEU A 14 9.67 6.87 -0.67
C LEU A 14 8.36 6.08 -0.46
N LEU A 15 8.47 4.80 -0.14
CA LEU A 15 7.30 3.96 0.15
C LEU A 15 6.48 4.50 1.31
N ILE A 16 7.11 4.96 2.41
CA ILE A 16 6.42 5.58 3.55
C ILE A 16 5.58 6.77 3.08
N LEU A 17 6.14 7.67 2.25
CA LEU A 17 5.41 8.82 1.74
C LEU A 17 4.20 8.40 0.89
N ILE A 18 4.38 7.40 0.02
CA ILE A 18 3.31 6.86 -0.82
C ILE A 18 2.21 6.25 0.04
N TYR A 19 2.57 5.43 1.03
CA TYR A 19 1.62 4.80 1.93
C TYR A 19 0.87 5.81 2.80
N LEU A 20 1.54 6.85 3.30
CA LEU A 20 0.89 7.92 4.06
C LEU A 20 -0.16 8.62 3.20
N TYR A 21 0.21 9.00 1.97
CA TYR A 21 -0.72 9.62 1.02
C TYR A 21 -1.92 8.72 0.73
N LEU A 22 -1.67 7.48 0.31
CA LEU A 22 -2.73 6.53 -0.04
C LEU A 22 -3.61 6.18 1.15
N SER A 23 -3.02 5.99 2.33
CA SER A 23 -3.77 5.67 3.54
C SER A 23 -4.71 6.79 3.95
N VAL A 24 -4.21 8.03 4.03
CA VAL A 24 -5.05 9.21 4.32
C VAL A 24 -6.16 9.34 3.27
N LYS A 25 -5.84 9.10 2.00
CA LYS A 25 -6.79 9.24 0.91
C LYS A 25 -7.92 8.22 0.97
N ILE A 26 -7.55 6.94 1.02
CA ILE A 26 -8.49 5.83 1.02
C ILE A 26 -9.33 5.85 2.29
N SER A 27 -8.73 6.11 3.46
CA SER A 27 -9.46 6.17 4.73
C SER A 27 -10.50 7.29 4.77
N SER A 28 -10.17 8.48 4.27
CA SER A 28 -11.10 9.61 4.15
C SER A 28 -12.30 9.25 3.26
N VAL A 29 -12.03 8.64 2.12
CA VAL A 29 -13.04 8.21 1.15
C VAL A 29 -13.93 7.08 1.69
N VAL A 30 -13.34 6.10 2.38
CA VAL A 30 -14.09 5.01 3.04
C VAL A 30 -15.03 5.61 4.07
N LYS A 31 -14.54 6.49 4.96
CA LYS A 31 -15.37 7.18 5.95
C LYS A 31 -16.53 7.93 5.29
N GLN A 32 -16.27 8.62 4.18
CA GLN A 32 -17.30 9.37 3.44
C GLN A 32 -18.41 8.47 2.87
N ILE A 33 -18.08 7.26 2.43
CA ILE A 33 -19.03 6.34 1.77
C ILE A 33 -19.77 5.47 2.77
N THR A 34 -19.07 4.89 3.74
CA THR A 34 -19.64 3.86 4.63
C THR A 34 -20.10 4.41 5.98
N ASN A 35 -19.79 5.68 6.28
CA ASN A 35 -20.09 6.32 7.57
C ASN A 35 -19.58 5.51 8.78
N THR A 36 -18.47 4.80 8.61
CA THR A 36 -17.87 3.94 9.64
C THR A 36 -17.28 4.78 10.78
N ASN A 37 -17.20 4.18 11.98
CA ASN A 37 -16.54 4.77 13.14
C ASN A 37 -15.11 5.25 12.80
N GLU A 38 -14.84 6.51 13.10
CA GLU A 38 -13.57 7.18 12.82
C GLU A 38 -12.36 6.49 13.48
N THR A 39 -12.53 5.95 14.68
CA THR A 39 -11.46 5.25 15.40
C THR A 39 -11.04 3.99 14.67
N ILE A 40 -12.00 3.24 14.13
CA ILE A 40 -11.75 2.01 13.37
C ILE A 40 -11.01 2.36 12.07
N VAL A 41 -11.49 3.38 11.35
CA VAL A 41 -10.86 3.82 10.10
C VAL A 41 -9.42 4.28 10.33
N LYS A 42 -9.17 5.08 11.39
CA LYS A 42 -7.81 5.52 11.75
C LYS A 42 -6.90 4.35 12.13
N LEU A 43 -7.42 3.38 12.89
CA LEU A 43 -6.65 2.20 13.28
C LEU A 43 -6.16 1.44 12.04
N PHE A 44 -7.05 1.13 11.09
CA PHE A 44 -6.67 0.44 9.85
C PHE A 44 -5.79 1.28 8.93
N ALA A 45 -6.02 2.60 8.87
CA ALA A 45 -5.18 3.53 8.13
C ALA A 45 -3.72 3.52 8.60
N VAL A 46 -3.47 3.26 9.89
CA VAL A 46 -2.09 3.15 10.42
C VAL A 46 -1.58 1.72 10.34
N PHE A 47 -2.40 0.76 10.76
CA PHE A 47 -1.99 -0.64 10.91
C PHE A 47 -1.64 -1.29 9.57
N ILE A 48 -2.46 -1.08 8.53
CA ILE A 48 -2.25 -1.73 7.23
C ILE A 48 -0.90 -1.31 6.61
N PRO A 49 -0.59 0.01 6.44
CA PRO A 49 0.72 0.41 5.93
C PRO A 49 1.88 -0.07 6.79
N PHE A 50 1.75 -0.02 8.12
CA PHE A 50 2.80 -0.47 9.02
C PHE A 50 3.09 -1.96 8.84
N TYR A 51 2.04 -2.77 8.72
CA TYR A 51 2.17 -4.19 8.44
C TYR A 51 2.82 -4.46 7.08
N LEU A 52 2.39 -3.77 6.01
CA LEU A 52 2.96 -3.94 4.68
C LEU A 52 4.43 -3.49 4.59
N LEU A 53 4.85 -2.55 5.44
CA LEU A 53 6.24 -2.08 5.55
C LEU A 53 7.10 -2.89 6.55
N SER A 54 6.50 -3.87 7.24
CA SER A 54 7.18 -4.57 8.34
C SER A 54 8.37 -5.41 7.88
N TYR A 55 8.35 -6.00 6.69
CA TYR A 55 9.42 -6.88 6.18
C TYR A 55 10.83 -6.25 6.24
N PRO A 56 11.11 -5.09 5.61
CA PRO A 56 12.42 -4.46 5.69
C PRO A 56 12.78 -4.00 7.12
N LEU A 57 11.79 -3.63 7.94
CA LEU A 57 12.01 -3.23 9.33
C LEU A 57 12.42 -4.43 10.20
N VAL A 58 11.73 -5.57 10.08
CA VAL A 58 12.05 -6.82 10.76
C VAL A 58 13.45 -7.29 10.35
N GLY A 59 13.79 -7.19 9.06
CA GLY A 59 15.14 -7.53 8.58
C GLY A 59 16.24 -6.60 9.09
N LEU A 60 15.96 -5.30 9.21
CA LEU A 60 16.88 -4.35 9.82
C LEU A 60 17.11 -4.65 11.30
N ILE A 61 16.04 -4.88 12.07
CA ILE A 61 16.10 -5.24 13.49
C ILE A 61 16.88 -6.54 13.67
N GLY A 62 16.54 -7.59 12.91
CA GLY A 62 17.25 -8.87 12.99
C GLY A 62 18.74 -8.76 12.71
N TYR A 63 19.13 -7.90 11.77
CA TYR A 63 20.54 -7.64 11.46
C TYR A 63 21.26 -6.87 12.57
N ILE A 64 20.66 -5.81 13.12
CA ILE A 64 21.26 -4.99 14.19
C ILE A 64 21.37 -5.79 15.49
N SER A 65 20.33 -6.55 15.84
CA SER A 65 20.27 -7.35 17.07
C SER A 65 21.04 -8.67 16.98
N GLY A 66 21.62 -9.01 15.83
CA GLY A 66 22.34 -10.28 15.62
C GLY A 66 21.45 -11.53 15.73
N PHE A 67 20.13 -11.38 15.55
CA PHE A 67 19.18 -12.46 15.78
C PHE A 67 19.19 -13.45 14.60
N GLN A 68 19.93 -14.55 14.78
CA GLN A 68 20.21 -15.53 13.72
C GLN A 68 18.94 -16.15 13.11
N GLY A 69 17.85 -16.28 13.86
CA GLY A 69 16.58 -16.82 13.35
C GLY A 69 15.92 -15.97 12.27
N ILE A 70 16.00 -14.63 12.38
CA ILE A 70 15.47 -13.70 11.35
C ILE A 70 16.43 -13.67 10.17
N ILE A 71 17.74 -13.63 10.44
CA ILE A 71 18.77 -13.59 9.39
C ILE A 71 18.73 -14.86 8.54
N SER A 72 18.57 -16.04 9.16
CA SER A 72 18.45 -17.31 8.44
C SER A 72 17.15 -17.38 7.63
N SER A 73 16.03 -16.93 8.18
CA SER A 73 14.74 -16.88 7.47
C SER A 73 14.81 -15.99 6.21
N LEU A 74 15.49 -14.84 6.29
CA LEU A 74 15.68 -13.93 5.15
C LEU A 74 16.67 -14.48 4.10
N ARG A 75 17.66 -15.26 4.52
CA ARG A 75 18.75 -15.71 3.64
C ARG A 75 18.44 -17.04 2.95
N PHE A 76 17.82 -17.96 3.67
CA PHE A 76 17.56 -19.33 3.21
C PHE A 76 16.08 -19.57 2.87
N GLY A 77 15.21 -18.59 3.16
CA GLY A 77 13.77 -18.68 2.97
C GLY A 77 13.11 -19.46 4.10
N ASN A 78 11.92 -19.02 4.49
CA ASN A 78 11.08 -19.72 5.46
C ASN A 78 9.62 -19.48 5.09
N ARG A 79 8.88 -20.55 4.80
CA ARG A 79 7.49 -20.44 4.31
C ARG A 79 6.58 -19.62 5.21
N ILE A 80 6.72 -19.75 6.52
CA ILE A 80 5.92 -19.00 7.49
C ILE A 80 6.32 -17.53 7.43
N PHE A 81 7.61 -17.25 7.51
CA PHE A 81 8.12 -15.89 7.41
C PHE A 81 7.72 -15.20 6.09
N ASP A 82 7.80 -15.94 4.98
CA ASP A 82 7.46 -15.44 3.66
C ASP A 82 5.97 -15.11 3.54
N ALA A 83 5.10 -15.98 4.08
CA ALA A 83 3.66 -15.73 4.10
C ALA A 83 3.26 -14.51 4.94
N PHE A 84 3.94 -14.27 6.07
CA PHE A 84 3.57 -13.18 6.99
C PHE A 84 4.28 -11.85 6.73
N PHE A 85 5.44 -11.85 6.06
CA PHE A 85 6.24 -10.63 5.87
C PHE A 85 6.61 -10.41 4.41
N THR A 86 7.23 -11.39 3.75
CA THR A 86 7.74 -11.22 2.38
C THR A 86 6.62 -10.94 1.38
N TYR A 87 5.59 -11.80 1.29
CA TYR A 87 4.50 -11.63 0.33
C TYR A 87 3.59 -10.42 0.63
N PRO A 88 3.21 -10.14 1.89
CA PRO A 88 2.49 -8.91 2.21
C PRO A 88 3.27 -7.65 1.81
N PHE A 89 4.58 -7.62 2.02
CA PHE A 89 5.42 -6.49 1.57
C PHE A 89 5.38 -6.32 0.05
N TRP A 90 5.57 -7.40 -0.72
CA TRP A 90 5.53 -7.33 -2.17
C TRP A 90 4.14 -6.95 -2.70
N PHE A 91 3.09 -7.51 -2.12
CA PHE A 91 1.71 -7.11 -2.40
C PHE A 91 1.54 -5.61 -2.20
N GLY A 92 1.94 -5.12 -1.04
CA GLY A 92 1.80 -3.71 -0.69
C GLY A 92 2.61 -2.82 -1.62
N LEU A 93 3.84 -3.21 -1.99
CA LEU A 93 4.69 -2.46 -2.92
C LEU A 93 4.05 -2.33 -4.30
N VAL A 94 3.56 -3.44 -4.85
CA VAL A 94 2.88 -3.45 -6.15
C VAL A 94 1.61 -2.61 -6.09
N PHE A 95 0.80 -2.81 -5.05
CA PHE A 95 -0.43 -2.06 -4.81
C PHE A 95 -0.16 -0.56 -4.72
N ALA A 96 0.83 -0.15 -3.92
CA ALA A 96 1.14 1.25 -3.68
C ALA A 96 1.58 1.96 -4.96
N ILE A 97 2.49 1.36 -5.72
CA ILE A 97 3.00 1.95 -6.97
C ILE A 97 1.87 2.09 -8.00
N GLN A 98 1.05 1.04 -8.17
CA GLN A 98 -0.02 1.06 -9.18
C GLN A 98 -1.21 1.92 -8.80
N THR A 99 -1.48 2.07 -7.51
CA THR A 99 -2.60 2.87 -7.00
C THR A 99 -2.24 4.36 -6.93
N LEU A 100 -0.97 4.69 -6.67
CA LEU A 100 -0.50 6.06 -6.57
C LEU A 100 -0.79 6.88 -7.83
N PHE A 101 -0.30 6.43 -8.98
CA PHE A 101 -0.40 7.20 -10.23
C PHE A 101 -1.85 7.55 -10.64
N PRO A 102 -2.80 6.60 -10.73
CA PRO A 102 -4.16 6.94 -11.13
C PRO A 102 -4.87 7.85 -10.12
N ILE A 103 -4.67 7.64 -8.81
CA ILE A 103 -5.27 8.53 -7.79
C ILE A 103 -4.65 9.94 -7.88
N LEU A 104 -3.34 10.03 -8.06
CA LEU A 104 -2.63 11.30 -8.17
C LEU A 104 -3.06 12.08 -9.41
N ILE A 105 -3.27 11.39 -10.54
CA ILE A 105 -3.84 12.00 -11.76
C ILE A 105 -5.24 12.55 -11.48
N ILE A 106 -6.12 11.78 -10.83
CA ILE A 106 -7.48 12.23 -10.50
C ILE A 106 -7.44 13.45 -9.56
N ASP A 107 -6.54 13.46 -8.58
CA ASP A 107 -6.35 14.59 -7.67
C ASP A 107 -5.92 15.85 -8.41
N ILE A 108 -4.93 15.73 -9.29
CA ILE A 108 -4.46 16.84 -10.13
C ILE A 108 -5.60 17.36 -11.01
N VAL A 109 -6.31 16.47 -11.71
CA VAL A 109 -7.43 16.83 -12.58
C VAL A 109 -8.54 17.53 -11.78
N LYS A 110 -8.90 17.00 -10.60
CA LYS A 110 -9.89 17.62 -9.73
C LYS A 110 -9.45 19.02 -9.29
N LEU A 111 -8.19 19.18 -8.90
CA LEU A 111 -7.63 20.45 -8.45
C LEU A 111 -7.69 21.52 -9.55
N PHE A 112 -7.42 21.16 -10.80
CA PHE A 112 -7.49 22.07 -11.93
C PHE A 112 -8.93 22.37 -12.40
N ILE A 113 -9.85 21.42 -12.31
CA ILE A 113 -11.23 21.62 -12.78
C ILE A 113 -12.09 22.37 -11.77
N THR A 114 -11.93 22.09 -10.47
CA THR A 114 -12.79 22.61 -9.38
C THR A 114 -13.02 24.13 -9.42
N PRO A 115 -12.03 25.00 -9.71
CA PRO A 115 -12.23 26.45 -9.75
C PRO A 115 -13.13 26.94 -10.89
N PHE A 116 -13.30 26.15 -11.95
CA PHE A 116 -13.96 26.59 -13.19
C PHE A 116 -15.35 25.96 -13.39
N VAL A 117 -15.83 25.15 -12.45
CA VAL A 117 -17.11 24.44 -12.55
C VAL A 117 -18.21 25.08 -11.69
N THR A 118 -19.44 24.97 -12.18
CA THR A 118 -20.64 25.42 -11.47
C THR A 118 -20.94 24.53 -10.26
N SER A 119 -21.75 25.04 -9.33
CA SER A 119 -22.14 24.31 -8.10
C SER A 119 -22.79 22.95 -8.35
N SER A 120 -23.60 22.82 -9.41
CA SER A 120 -24.24 21.56 -9.79
C SER A 120 -23.25 20.51 -10.28
N ILE A 121 -22.21 20.92 -11.03
CA ILE A 121 -21.14 20.04 -11.49
C ILE A 121 -20.23 19.68 -10.32
N GLN A 122 -19.93 20.63 -9.43
CA GLN A 122 -19.12 20.38 -8.23
C GLN A 122 -19.75 19.32 -7.32
N MET A 123 -21.07 19.33 -7.18
CA MET A 123 -21.79 18.29 -6.43
C MET A 123 -21.62 16.90 -7.05
N LYS A 124 -21.71 16.78 -8.38
CA LYS A 124 -21.48 15.52 -9.11
C LYS A 124 -20.04 15.04 -8.96
N ILE A 125 -19.06 15.94 -9.05
CA ILE A 125 -17.65 15.61 -8.83
C ILE A 125 -17.44 15.05 -7.42
N ASN A 126 -17.95 15.74 -6.40
CA ASN A 126 -17.83 15.30 -5.00
C ASN A 126 -18.54 13.97 -4.71
N PHE A 127 -19.55 13.62 -5.51
CA PHE A 127 -20.22 12.33 -5.43
C PHE A 127 -19.42 11.21 -6.14
N LEU A 128 -18.92 11.44 -7.35
CA LEU A 128 -18.22 10.42 -8.15
C LEU A 128 -16.80 10.16 -7.67
N TYR A 129 -16.09 11.21 -7.29
CA TYR A 129 -14.69 11.16 -6.89
C TYR A 129 -14.36 10.11 -5.81
N PRO A 130 -15.05 10.05 -4.65
CA PRO A 130 -14.75 9.04 -3.64
C PRO A 130 -15.00 7.61 -4.17
N ARG A 131 -16.03 7.41 -5.01
CA ARG A 131 -16.33 6.09 -5.59
C ARG A 131 -15.25 5.64 -6.57
N LEU A 132 -14.74 6.55 -7.39
CA LEU A 132 -13.61 6.28 -8.29
C LEU A 132 -12.35 5.87 -7.52
N ILE A 133 -12.05 6.57 -6.42
CA ILE A 133 -10.90 6.22 -5.57
C ILE A 133 -11.05 4.80 -5.02
N ILE A 134 -12.22 4.45 -4.43
CA ILE A 134 -12.44 3.08 -3.94
C ILE A 134 -12.34 2.06 -5.07
N LEU A 135 -12.95 2.33 -6.22
CA LEU A 135 -12.93 1.41 -7.36
C LEU A 135 -11.50 1.13 -7.82
N ILE A 136 -10.67 2.16 -7.95
CA ILE A 136 -9.25 2.03 -8.31
C ILE A 136 -8.51 1.24 -7.25
N SER A 137 -8.66 1.60 -5.97
CA SER A 137 -7.98 0.90 -4.88
C SER A 137 -8.37 -0.58 -4.81
N LEU A 138 -9.64 -0.92 -4.94
CA LEU A 138 -10.10 -2.33 -4.96
C LEU A 138 -9.56 -3.09 -6.17
N THR A 139 -9.62 -2.48 -7.36
CA THR A 139 -9.12 -3.10 -8.59
C THR A 139 -7.63 -3.37 -8.51
N MET A 140 -6.84 -2.39 -8.04
CA MET A 140 -5.40 -2.54 -7.86
C MET A 140 -5.05 -3.52 -6.75
N ALA A 141 -5.83 -3.60 -5.68
CA ALA A 141 -5.64 -4.60 -4.63
C ALA A 141 -5.86 -6.02 -5.18
N LEU A 142 -6.95 -6.25 -5.92
CA LEU A 142 -7.23 -7.54 -6.55
C LEU A 142 -6.12 -7.93 -7.54
N TYR A 143 -5.74 -7.01 -8.43
CA TYR A 143 -4.67 -7.24 -9.39
C TYR A 143 -3.34 -7.55 -8.69
N SER A 144 -2.98 -6.80 -7.64
CA SER A 144 -1.76 -7.04 -6.86
C SER A 144 -1.77 -8.42 -6.22
N GLY A 145 -2.92 -8.86 -5.69
CA GLY A 145 -3.10 -10.20 -5.13
C GLY A 145 -2.87 -11.29 -6.17
N VAL A 146 -3.52 -11.16 -7.34
CA VAL A 146 -3.35 -12.11 -8.46
C VAL A 146 -1.91 -12.16 -8.95
N LYS A 147 -1.27 -10.99 -9.12
CA LYS A 147 0.11 -10.90 -9.58
C LYS A 147 1.07 -11.60 -8.62
N ILE A 148 1.00 -11.30 -7.32
CA ILE A 148 1.87 -11.93 -6.33
C ILE A 148 1.63 -13.44 -6.24
N TYR A 149 0.37 -13.88 -6.36
CA TYR A 149 0.05 -15.30 -6.41
C TYR A 149 0.67 -15.99 -7.65
N ALA A 150 0.55 -15.38 -8.83
CA ALA A 150 1.14 -15.90 -10.06
C ALA A 150 2.67 -15.95 -9.99
N ASP A 151 3.30 -14.86 -9.54
CA ASP A 151 4.76 -14.76 -9.39
C ASP A 151 5.30 -15.78 -8.36
N SER A 152 4.54 -16.07 -7.31
CA SER A 152 4.95 -17.07 -6.30
C SER A 152 4.86 -18.51 -6.80
N ASN A 153 3.97 -18.78 -7.77
CA ASN A 153 3.79 -20.13 -8.32
C ASN A 153 4.66 -20.39 -9.55
N SER A 154 5.07 -19.36 -10.29
CA SER A 154 5.93 -19.49 -11.47
C SER A 154 7.37 -19.90 -11.14
N ILE A 155 7.84 -19.63 -9.91
CA ILE A 155 9.18 -20.00 -9.43
C ILE A 155 9.31 -21.51 -9.11
N LYS A 156 8.20 -22.27 -9.14
CA LYS A 156 8.18 -23.72 -8.90
C LYS A 156 8.30 -24.58 -10.17
N LEU A 157 8.60 -23.98 -11.32
CA LEU A 157 8.91 -24.65 -12.60
C LEU A 157 10.39 -24.45 -12.94
#